data_AF-A0A816XMJ8-F1
#
_entry.id   AF-A0A816XMJ8-F1
#
_cell.length_a   1.000
_cell.length_b   1.000
_cell.length_c   1.000
_cell.angle_alpha   90.00
_cell.angle_beta   90.00
_cell.angle_gamma   90.00
#
_symmetry.space_group_name_H-M   'P 1'
#
loop_
_entity.id
_entity.type
_entity.pdbx_description
1 polymer ?
#
loop_
_entity_poly.entity_id
_entity_poly.type
_entity_poly.pdbx_seq_one_letter_code
_entity_poly.pdbx_strand_id
1 'polypeptide(L)'
;MPSAPRQIVWRGIRKDQSQDYPSDTEMVWWAFSSCTTSLSVRESGLYFGNLTIFTASPFYSTSLENPRDSGLLEIIGQPCYTSKLRYRSDYISKIKRRGVLHSTNNPNYQYPTIRIPRQYMIPTDEHYICISLVTVENETTKYRYIHPYELEDADNQGYHDRNHNSIWYSIQIGDIDGIKSFPNLRIVKKKADELKNYGNLQVFNCLNNESSSQLLYIKDTIKEFNLEKAQLAISIGKKAANTDDTIWIVYHRTTVFSDELIQQFGKESYVDCAPSGSSSVRFNSPQESDCRVYKYAPKFCYADSNDEILIFYTNRLQPKKYGELQVTFEFEGANGKWTAPAVELEVIDRMVSFRAPIFPIPIDYATTVNITLTQKNRLLETLKFDYIPRVPHQVHSLQNSNPVVPENSNKRNISSLYDGNEETNTACGEWGWYNCQ
;
A
#
# COMPACT_ATOMS: atom_id res chain seq x y z
N MET A 1 -35.97 -9.81 17.22
CA MET A 1 -35.74 -10.18 18.64
C MET A 1 -34.26 -10.06 18.94
N PRO A 2 -33.84 -9.59 20.13
CA PRO A 2 -32.44 -9.62 20.51
C PRO A 2 -32.02 -11.08 20.76
N SER A 3 -30.92 -11.52 20.15
CA SER A 3 -30.38 -12.86 20.34
C SER A 3 -29.73 -12.98 21.71
N ALA A 4 -30.20 -13.92 22.53
CA ALA A 4 -29.60 -14.26 23.82
C ALA A 4 -28.14 -14.76 23.64
N PRO A 5 -27.27 -14.62 24.67
CA PRO A 5 -25.89 -15.09 24.61
C PRO A 5 -25.79 -16.58 24.27
N ARG A 6 -24.75 -16.99 23.54
CA ARG A 6 -24.47 -18.40 23.20
C ARG A 6 -24.34 -19.22 24.49
N GLN A 7 -25.34 -20.04 24.79
CA GLN A 7 -25.34 -20.94 25.94
C GLN A 7 -25.14 -22.37 25.43
N ILE A 8 -24.07 -23.04 25.88
CA ILE A 8 -23.87 -24.47 25.62
C ILE A 8 -24.83 -25.22 26.54
N VAL A 9 -25.86 -25.85 25.96
CA VAL A 9 -26.83 -26.64 26.73
C VAL A 9 -26.43 -28.10 26.70
N TRP A 10 -26.04 -28.62 27.86
CA TRP A 10 -25.79 -30.05 28.06
C TRP A 10 -27.13 -30.74 28.35
N ARG A 11 -27.55 -31.68 27.50
CA ARG A 11 -28.69 -32.55 27.80
C ARG A 11 -28.20 -33.98 27.95
N GLY A 12 -28.20 -34.49 29.18
CA GLY A 12 -27.92 -35.90 29.45
C GLY A 12 -29.13 -36.77 29.10
N ILE A 13 -28.93 -37.81 28.30
CA ILE A 13 -29.92 -38.87 28.10
C ILE A 13 -29.64 -39.95 29.15
N ARG A 14 -30.59 -40.21 30.07
CA ARG A 14 -30.43 -41.17 31.17
C ARG A 14 -30.52 -42.65 30.77
N LYS A 15 -30.34 -42.96 29.48
CA LYS A 15 -30.44 -44.32 28.95
C LYS A 15 -29.13 -44.63 28.25
N ASP A 16 -28.59 -45.81 28.51
CA ASP A 16 -27.46 -46.34 27.76
C ASP A 16 -27.89 -46.54 26.29
N GLN A 17 -27.19 -45.86 25.39
CA GLN A 17 -27.41 -45.92 23.95
C GLN A 17 -26.16 -46.44 23.23
N SER A 18 -25.16 -46.92 23.98
CA SER A 18 -23.87 -47.37 23.41
C SER A 18 -24.02 -48.52 22.40
N GLN A 19 -25.07 -49.35 22.53
CA GLN A 19 -25.37 -50.38 21.54
C GLN A 19 -26.01 -49.85 20.25
N ASP A 20 -26.80 -48.79 20.38
CA ASP A 20 -27.49 -48.18 19.23
C ASP A 20 -26.52 -47.24 18.47
N TYR A 21 -25.57 -46.63 19.18
CA TYR A 21 -24.68 -45.58 18.68
C TYR A 21 -23.21 -45.84 19.07
N PRO A 22 -22.45 -46.60 18.27
CA PRO A 22 -21.05 -46.89 18.56
C PRO A 22 -20.17 -45.63 18.53
N SER A 23 -19.08 -45.64 19.32
CA SER A 23 -18.08 -44.56 19.35
C SER A 23 -17.55 -44.25 17.94
N ASP A 24 -17.24 -42.99 17.68
CA ASP A 24 -16.76 -42.46 16.39
C ASP A 24 -17.76 -42.47 15.23
N THR A 25 -19.04 -42.71 15.49
CA THR A 25 -20.08 -42.63 14.46
C THR A 25 -20.66 -41.22 14.39
N GLU A 26 -20.59 -40.58 13.22
CA GLU A 26 -21.23 -39.29 12.96
C GLU A 26 -22.72 -39.50 12.67
N MET A 27 -23.60 -38.87 13.46
CA MET A 27 -25.04 -39.06 13.34
C MET A 27 -25.78 -37.75 13.15
N VAL A 28 -26.74 -37.77 12.22
CA VAL A 28 -27.64 -36.64 11.96
C VAL A 28 -28.88 -36.78 12.83
N TRP A 29 -29.02 -35.89 13.81
CA TRP A 29 -30.11 -35.91 14.78
C TRP A 29 -31.23 -34.95 14.37
N TRP A 30 -32.41 -35.49 14.05
CA TRP A 30 -33.61 -34.69 13.78
C TRP A 30 -34.54 -34.74 14.99
N ALA A 31 -34.48 -33.71 15.84
CA ALA A 31 -35.56 -33.41 16.77
C ALA A 31 -36.21 -32.09 16.35
N PHE A 32 -37.53 -31.99 16.47
CA PHE A 32 -38.42 -30.92 15.95
C PHE A 32 -38.12 -29.47 16.43
N SER A 33 -36.97 -29.22 17.07
CA SER A 33 -36.48 -27.88 17.45
C SER A 33 -34.95 -27.79 17.60
N SER A 34 -34.16 -28.78 17.14
CA SER A 34 -32.70 -28.79 17.32
C SER A 34 -31.98 -28.48 16.00
N CYS A 35 -31.23 -27.37 15.96
CA CYS A 35 -30.36 -26.99 14.83
C CYS A 35 -29.00 -27.69 14.86
N THR A 36 -28.92 -28.90 15.43
CA THR A 36 -27.66 -29.63 15.63
C THR A 36 -27.50 -30.68 14.54
N THR A 37 -26.54 -30.51 13.63
CA THR A 37 -26.36 -31.39 12.46
C THR A 37 -25.51 -32.62 12.72
N SER A 38 -24.62 -32.56 13.71
CA SER A 38 -23.78 -33.69 14.12
C SER A 38 -23.52 -33.68 15.62
N LEU A 39 -23.26 -34.85 16.18
CA LEU A 39 -23.00 -35.07 17.60
C LEU A 39 -21.79 -35.98 17.74
N SER A 40 -20.79 -35.55 18.53
CA SER A 40 -19.68 -36.42 18.91
C SER A 40 -20.02 -37.16 20.20
N VAL A 41 -20.06 -38.49 20.12
CA VAL A 41 -20.21 -39.40 21.26
C VAL A 41 -18.88 -39.46 21.99
N ARG A 42 -18.83 -39.02 23.26
CA ARG A 42 -17.60 -39.06 24.06
C ARG A 42 -17.79 -39.93 25.29
N GLU A 43 -16.94 -40.95 25.46
CA GLU A 43 -16.87 -41.74 26.69
C GLU A 43 -16.13 -40.96 27.77
N SER A 44 -16.75 -40.79 28.94
CA SER A 44 -16.11 -40.15 30.09
C SER A 44 -16.48 -40.90 31.35
N GLY A 45 -15.47 -41.44 32.05
CA GLY A 45 -15.66 -42.18 33.31
C GLY A 45 -16.03 -41.31 34.52
N LEU A 46 -16.22 -40.01 34.33
CA LEU A 46 -16.50 -39.04 35.42
C LEU A 46 -17.97 -38.95 35.83
N TYR A 47 -18.89 -39.58 35.10
CA TYR A 47 -20.32 -39.55 35.40
C TYR A 47 -20.84 -40.97 35.69
N PHE A 48 -21.50 -41.14 36.84
CA PHE A 48 -21.93 -42.44 37.35
C PHE A 48 -22.90 -43.16 36.38
N GLY A 49 -22.44 -44.27 35.80
CA GLY A 49 -23.22 -45.16 34.91
C GLY A 49 -23.02 -44.87 33.41
N ASN A 50 -23.33 -45.86 32.56
CA ASN A 50 -23.22 -45.81 31.09
C ASN A 50 -24.11 -44.70 30.48
N LEU A 51 -23.68 -43.45 30.61
CA LEU A 51 -24.38 -42.27 30.10
C LEU A 51 -23.54 -41.65 29.00
N THR A 52 -24.05 -41.73 27.77
CA THR A 52 -23.45 -41.07 26.60
C THR A 52 -23.69 -39.56 26.69
N ILE A 53 -22.61 -38.77 26.69
CA ILE A 53 -22.68 -37.31 26.68
C ILE A 53 -22.55 -36.82 25.23
N PHE A 54 -23.51 -36.01 24.82
CA PHE A 54 -23.56 -35.39 23.50
C PHE A 54 -23.14 -33.92 23.62
N THR A 55 -22.28 -33.46 22.70
CA THR A 55 -21.95 -32.03 22.54
C THR A 55 -22.60 -31.50 21.27
N ALA A 56 -23.55 -30.59 21.43
CA ALA A 56 -24.22 -29.91 20.32
C ALA A 56 -23.63 -28.51 20.13
N SER A 57 -23.05 -28.24 18.95
CA SER A 57 -22.68 -26.89 18.53
C SER A 57 -23.64 -26.42 17.44
N PRO A 58 -24.33 -25.28 17.57
CA PRO A 58 -25.19 -24.79 16.51
C PRO A 58 -24.33 -24.34 15.32
N PHE A 59 -24.55 -24.97 14.16
CA PHE A 59 -24.01 -24.49 12.89
C PHE A 59 -25.03 -23.51 12.31
N TYR A 60 -24.82 -22.21 12.53
CA TYR A 60 -25.51 -21.22 11.71
C TYR A 60 -24.77 -21.16 10.37
N SER A 61 -25.38 -21.75 9.33
CA SER A 61 -25.08 -21.34 7.96
C SER A 61 -25.44 -19.86 7.87
N THR A 62 -24.46 -18.98 8.03
CA THR A 62 -24.59 -17.59 7.60
C THR A 62 -24.60 -17.62 6.09
N SER A 63 -25.77 -17.74 5.47
CA SER A 63 -25.95 -17.21 4.13
C SER A 63 -25.58 -15.73 4.21
N LEU A 64 -24.43 -15.37 3.61
CA LEU A 64 -23.95 -14.01 3.50
C LEU A 64 -24.95 -13.15 2.72
N GLU A 65 -25.96 -12.59 3.38
CA GLU A 65 -26.81 -11.56 2.75
C GLU A 65 -26.56 -10.15 3.31
N ASN A 66 -25.69 -9.98 4.31
CA ASN A 66 -25.18 -8.65 4.66
C ASN A 66 -23.72 -8.72 5.19
N PRO A 67 -22.72 -8.24 4.43
CA PRO A 67 -21.33 -8.14 4.89
C PRO A 67 -21.16 -7.36 6.21
N ARG A 68 -22.17 -6.57 6.57
CA ARG A 68 -22.22 -5.71 7.77
C ARG A 68 -22.26 -6.49 9.09
N ASP A 69 -22.65 -7.77 9.08
CA ASP A 69 -22.83 -8.56 10.31
C ASP A 69 -21.74 -9.60 10.56
N SER A 70 -20.63 -9.56 9.81
CA SER A 70 -19.54 -10.54 9.93
C SER A 70 -18.85 -10.54 11.31
N GLY A 71 -19.10 -9.54 12.16
CA GLY A 71 -18.47 -9.43 13.48
C GLY A 71 -16.95 -9.20 13.42
N LEU A 72 -16.39 -9.01 12.23
CA LEU A 72 -14.95 -8.88 11.99
C LEU A 72 -14.55 -7.43 11.71
N LEU A 73 -13.39 -7.03 12.21
CA LEU A 73 -12.79 -5.74 11.91
C LEU A 73 -12.45 -5.65 10.41
N GLU A 74 -13.01 -4.64 9.74
CA GLU A 74 -12.88 -4.45 8.30
C GLU A 74 -12.07 -3.19 8.01
N ILE A 75 -11.10 -3.28 7.10
CA ILE A 75 -10.33 -2.11 6.62
C ILE A 75 -11.00 -1.56 5.36
N ILE A 76 -11.77 -0.49 5.51
CA ILE A 76 -12.56 0.13 4.44
C ILE A 76 -11.79 1.23 3.68
N GLY A 77 -10.73 1.78 4.29
CA GLY A 77 -9.76 2.68 3.67
C GLY A 77 -8.37 2.06 3.77
N GLN A 78 -7.89 1.47 2.67
CA GLN A 78 -6.58 0.81 2.61
C GLN A 78 -5.45 1.84 2.51
N PRO A 79 -4.35 1.72 3.26
CA PRO A 79 -3.24 2.66 3.21
C PRO A 79 -2.58 2.67 1.82
N CYS A 80 -2.08 3.85 1.44
CA CYS A 80 -1.51 4.10 0.13
C CYS A 80 -0.15 3.43 -0.04
N TYR A 81 0.01 2.73 -1.16
CA TYR A 81 1.21 1.99 -1.54
C TYR A 81 2.45 2.85 -1.78
N THR A 82 2.36 4.18 -1.84
CA THR A 82 3.47 5.05 -2.29
C THR A 82 3.94 6.06 -1.25
N SER A 83 3.70 5.77 0.03
CA SER A 83 4.08 6.68 1.12
C SER A 83 5.60 6.81 1.24
N LYS A 84 6.11 8.04 1.24
CA LYS A 84 7.54 8.32 1.47
C LYS A 84 7.84 8.17 2.95
N LEU A 85 8.69 7.20 3.27
CA LEU A 85 9.31 7.10 4.59
C LEU A 85 10.19 8.31 4.87
N ARG A 86 10.17 8.76 6.12
CA ARG A 86 11.06 9.83 6.57
C ARG A 86 11.65 9.50 7.91
N TYR A 87 12.84 10.03 8.16
CA TYR A 87 13.46 9.93 9.47
C TYR A 87 12.76 10.89 10.44
N ARG A 88 12.84 10.60 11.74
CA ARG A 88 12.24 11.47 12.76
C ARG A 88 12.72 12.93 12.64
N SER A 89 13.99 13.13 12.29
CA SER A 89 14.58 14.46 12.05
C SER A 89 13.89 15.25 10.95
N ASP A 90 13.32 14.58 9.94
CA ASP A 90 12.66 15.26 8.81
C ASP A 90 11.33 15.90 9.24
N TYR A 91 10.70 15.37 10.29
CA TYR A 91 9.43 15.87 10.84
C TYR A 91 9.59 17.05 11.81
N ILE A 92 10.81 17.31 12.29
CA ILE A 92 11.11 18.45 13.16
C ILE A 92 11.11 19.76 12.33
N SER A 93 11.39 19.67 11.02
CA SER A 93 11.20 20.81 10.11
C SER A 93 9.71 21.19 10.02
N LYS A 94 9.39 22.49 9.97
CA LYS A 94 8.08 23.15 10.22
C LYS A 94 6.82 22.63 9.48
N ILE A 95 6.87 21.52 8.76
CA ILE A 95 5.74 20.96 7.99
C ILE A 95 5.28 19.66 8.66
N LYS A 96 4.54 19.79 9.76
CA LYS A 96 4.03 18.69 10.60
C LYS A 96 3.27 17.60 9.83
N ARG A 97 2.65 17.95 8.69
CA ARG A 97 1.81 17.05 7.88
C ARG A 97 2.55 16.27 6.79
N ARG A 98 3.88 16.36 6.68
CA ARG A 98 4.62 15.50 5.73
C ARG A 98 4.60 14.05 6.22
N GLY A 99 4.52 13.10 5.28
CA GLY A 99 4.66 11.66 5.56
C GLY A 99 3.42 10.96 6.13
N VAL A 100 2.28 11.65 6.18
CA VAL A 100 0.99 11.05 6.53
C VAL A 100 0.62 9.95 5.54
N LEU A 101 0.09 8.84 6.05
CA LEU A 101 -0.46 7.76 5.27
C LEU A 101 -1.81 8.19 4.69
N HIS A 102 -1.91 8.20 3.37
CA HIS A 102 -3.18 8.38 2.65
C HIS A 102 -3.84 7.03 2.37
N SER A 103 -5.08 7.00 1.88
CA SER A 103 -5.73 5.79 1.36
C SER A 103 -5.76 5.78 -0.17
N THR A 104 -5.68 4.60 -0.80
CA THR A 104 -5.63 4.45 -2.27
C THR A 104 -6.94 4.01 -2.91
N ASN A 105 -7.80 3.32 -2.19
CA ASN A 105 -8.82 2.48 -2.83
C ASN A 105 -10.24 3.04 -2.75
N ASN A 106 -10.42 4.19 -2.07
CA ASN A 106 -11.75 4.76 -1.88
C ASN A 106 -11.68 6.29 -1.89
N PRO A 107 -12.28 6.98 -2.88
CA PRO A 107 -12.28 8.44 -2.92
C PRO A 107 -13.00 9.07 -1.72
N ASN A 108 -13.87 8.32 -1.04
CA ASN A 108 -14.56 8.78 0.17
C ASN A 108 -13.67 8.73 1.42
N TYR A 109 -12.56 7.96 1.40
CA TYR A 109 -11.64 7.84 2.52
C TYR A 109 -10.24 8.28 2.12
N GLN A 110 -9.89 9.51 2.49
CA GLN A 110 -8.57 10.10 2.21
C GLN A 110 -7.43 9.43 3.00
N TYR A 111 -7.75 8.70 4.07
CA TYR A 111 -6.80 8.15 5.04
C TYR A 111 -7.11 6.67 5.32
N PRO A 112 -6.19 5.93 5.97
CA PRO A 112 -6.49 4.61 6.49
C PRO A 112 -7.73 4.68 7.39
N THR A 113 -8.71 3.83 7.10
CA THR A 113 -10.00 3.81 7.79
C THR A 113 -10.42 2.38 8.05
N ILE A 114 -10.88 2.14 9.27
CA ILE A 114 -11.44 0.85 9.67
C ILE A 114 -12.90 1.00 10.06
N ARG A 115 -13.64 -0.10 9.87
CA ARG A 115 -14.96 -0.31 10.42
C ARG A 115 -14.86 -1.30 11.58
N ILE A 116 -15.33 -0.85 12.73
CA ILE A 116 -15.39 -1.58 14.00
C ILE A 116 -16.77 -2.23 14.08
N PRO A 117 -16.83 -3.56 14.29
CA PRO A 117 -18.10 -4.25 14.47
C PRO A 117 -18.89 -3.72 15.67
N ARG A 118 -20.22 -3.68 15.55
CA ARG A 118 -21.13 -3.19 16.61
C ARG A 118 -20.92 -3.86 17.97
N GLN A 119 -20.54 -5.13 17.99
CA GLN A 119 -20.29 -5.87 19.23
C GLN A 119 -19.14 -5.31 20.07
N TYR A 120 -18.24 -4.51 19.48
CA TYR A 120 -17.13 -3.85 20.19
C TYR A 120 -17.41 -2.37 20.50
N MET A 121 -18.60 -1.88 20.18
CA MET A 121 -19.03 -0.49 20.43
C MET A 121 -19.85 -0.38 21.71
N ILE A 122 -19.38 -0.99 22.80
CA ILE A 122 -20.06 -0.94 24.09
C ILE A 122 -19.61 0.35 24.81
N PRO A 123 -20.51 1.32 25.08
CA PRO A 123 -20.15 2.64 25.61
C PRO A 123 -19.45 2.64 26.98
N THR A 124 -19.60 1.55 27.73
CA THR A 124 -19.11 1.45 29.11
C THR A 124 -17.71 0.83 29.21
N ASP A 125 -17.18 0.31 28.10
CA ASP A 125 -15.92 -0.42 28.11
C ASP A 125 -14.80 0.37 27.43
N GLU A 126 -13.67 0.52 28.11
CA GLU A 126 -12.45 1.09 27.55
C GLU A 126 -11.82 0.13 26.52
N HIS A 127 -12.42 0.06 25.33
CA HIS A 127 -11.82 -0.61 24.18
C HIS A 127 -10.83 0.32 23.48
N TYR A 128 -9.77 -0.26 22.94
CA TYR A 128 -8.72 0.45 22.22
C TYR A 128 -8.45 -0.25 20.91
N ILE A 129 -8.18 0.54 19.87
CA ILE A 129 -7.59 0.04 18.64
C ILE A 129 -6.08 0.12 18.81
N CYS A 130 -5.41 -1.01 18.58
CA CYS A 130 -3.96 -1.08 18.50
C CYS A 130 -3.57 -1.27 17.03
N ILE A 131 -2.70 -0.41 16.52
CA ILE A 131 -2.12 -0.50 15.20
C ILE A 131 -0.64 -0.72 15.36
N SER A 132 -0.15 -1.85 14.84
CA SER A 132 1.28 -2.17 14.80
C SER A 132 1.76 -2.22 13.36
N LEU A 133 3.03 -1.90 13.16
CA LEU A 133 3.68 -2.10 11.88
C LEU A 133 4.30 -3.49 11.87
N VAL A 134 3.98 -4.30 10.87
CA VAL A 134 4.51 -5.66 10.73
C VAL A 134 5.17 -5.87 9.37
N THR A 135 6.08 -6.83 9.28
CA THR A 135 6.68 -7.25 8.01
C THR A 135 5.59 -7.82 7.10
N VAL A 136 5.78 -7.68 5.79
CA VAL A 136 4.96 -8.43 4.83
C VAL A 136 5.18 -9.92 5.07
N GLU A 137 4.12 -10.70 4.99
CA GLU A 137 4.16 -12.15 5.17
C GLU A 137 5.23 -12.77 4.27
N ASN A 138 6.14 -13.52 4.88
CA ASN A 138 7.13 -14.28 4.15
C ASN A 138 6.45 -15.55 3.61
N GLU A 139 6.54 -15.77 2.29
CA GLU A 139 5.91 -16.93 1.64
C GLU A 139 6.39 -18.27 2.22
N THR A 140 7.63 -18.35 2.70
CA THR A 140 8.21 -19.60 3.23
C THR A 140 7.77 -19.87 4.67
N THR A 141 7.77 -18.84 5.52
CA THR A 141 7.52 -19.04 6.96
C THR A 141 6.07 -18.75 7.37
N LYS A 142 5.32 -17.99 6.56
CA LYS A 142 3.99 -17.44 6.88
C LYS A 142 3.94 -16.59 8.16
N TYR A 143 5.09 -16.30 8.78
CA TYR A 143 5.14 -15.44 9.94
C TYR A 143 5.20 -13.97 9.53
N ARG A 144 4.58 -13.11 10.34
CA ARG A 144 4.79 -11.67 10.30
C ARG A 144 5.49 -11.28 11.58
N TYR A 145 6.56 -10.52 11.45
CA TYR A 145 7.31 -9.97 12.57
C TYR A 145 6.94 -8.51 12.74
N ILE A 146 7.18 -7.99 13.94
CA ILE A 146 7.07 -6.55 14.14
C ILE A 146 8.13 -5.85 13.29
N HIS A 147 7.68 -4.91 12.47
CA HIS A 147 8.56 -4.12 11.61
C HIS A 147 9.37 -3.15 12.47
N PRO A 148 10.68 -2.97 12.21
CA PRO A 148 11.54 -2.12 13.04
C PRO A 148 11.35 -0.61 12.85
N TYR A 149 10.31 -0.19 12.11
CA TYR A 149 9.96 1.22 11.98
C TYR A 149 8.80 1.53 12.90
N GLU A 150 8.67 2.79 13.28
CA GLU A 150 7.64 3.18 14.24
C GLU A 150 6.43 3.76 13.53
N LEU A 151 5.26 3.54 14.12
CA LEU A 151 4.06 4.31 13.82
C LEU A 151 4.01 5.50 14.75
N GLU A 152 3.77 6.68 14.20
CA GLU A 152 3.61 7.91 14.94
C GLU A 152 2.32 8.59 14.50
N ASP A 153 1.65 9.25 15.44
CA ASP A 153 0.56 10.18 15.15
C ASP A 153 1.10 11.60 15.21
N ALA A 154 1.01 12.32 14.09
CA ALA A 154 1.52 13.68 13.96
C ALA A 154 0.93 14.67 14.98
N ASP A 155 -0.28 14.39 15.48
CA ASP A 155 -0.95 15.23 16.49
C ASP A 155 -0.76 14.70 17.93
N ASN A 156 -0.02 13.60 18.12
CA ASN A 156 0.18 12.92 19.41
C ASN A 156 -1.13 12.63 20.17
N GLN A 157 -2.23 12.32 19.47
CA GLN A 157 -3.48 11.95 20.12
C GLN A 157 -3.47 10.48 20.58
N GLY A 158 -2.62 9.66 19.99
CA GLY A 158 -2.39 8.29 20.43
C GLY A 158 -1.58 8.18 21.71
N TYR A 159 -1.85 7.11 22.46
CA TYR A 159 -0.96 6.72 23.54
C TYR A 159 0.27 6.03 22.93
N HIS A 160 1.43 6.66 23.13
CA HIS A 160 2.72 6.06 22.80
C HIS A 160 3.38 5.60 24.08
N ASP A 161 3.59 4.29 24.20
CA ASP A 161 4.45 3.76 25.26
C ASP A 161 5.90 4.15 24.98
N ARG A 162 6.33 5.25 25.61
CA ARG A 162 7.70 5.78 25.47
C ARG A 162 8.74 4.85 26.11
N ASN A 163 8.34 3.94 26.99
CA ASN A 163 9.25 3.04 27.68
C ASN A 163 9.61 1.81 26.83
N HIS A 164 8.79 1.48 25.83
CA HIS A 164 8.98 0.29 25.00
C HIS A 164 9.35 0.56 23.54
N ASN A 165 10.02 1.69 23.25
CA ASN A 165 10.31 2.12 21.87
C ASN A 165 9.05 2.02 20.99
N SER A 166 7.91 2.48 21.53
CA SER A 166 6.57 2.59 20.93
C SER A 166 6.40 1.89 19.58
N ILE A 167 6.27 0.57 19.65
CA ILE A 167 6.11 -0.32 18.51
C ILE A 167 4.68 -0.28 17.93
N TRP A 168 3.72 0.14 18.76
CA TRP A 168 2.31 0.24 18.41
C TRP A 168 1.76 1.64 18.70
N TYR A 169 0.74 2.00 17.92
CA TYR A 169 -0.12 3.16 18.12
C TYR A 169 -1.44 2.66 18.70
N SER A 170 -1.87 3.19 19.86
CA SER A 170 -3.18 2.89 20.41
C SER A 170 -4.05 4.13 20.53
N ILE A 171 -5.35 3.96 20.23
CA ILE A 171 -6.37 4.99 20.40
C ILE A 171 -7.62 4.38 20.99
N GLN A 172 -8.23 5.09 21.95
CA GLN A 172 -9.49 4.67 22.55
C GLN A 172 -10.61 4.68 21.49
N ILE A 173 -11.42 3.63 21.50
CA ILE A 173 -12.67 3.56 20.75
C ILE A 173 -13.67 4.39 21.53
N GLY A 174 -13.94 5.61 21.08
CA GLY A 174 -15.05 6.41 21.61
C GLY A 174 -16.39 5.91 21.07
N ASP A 175 -17.49 6.52 21.55
CA ASP A 175 -18.89 6.14 21.32
C ASP A 175 -19.43 6.24 19.87
N ILE A 176 -18.57 6.30 18.86
CA ILE A 176 -18.94 6.87 17.56
C ILE A 176 -18.93 5.81 16.44
N ASP A 177 -20.09 5.66 15.79
CA ASP A 177 -20.43 5.17 14.43
C ASP A 177 -19.76 3.90 13.87
N GLY A 178 -18.87 3.26 14.63
CA GLY A 178 -18.13 2.07 14.22
C GLY A 178 -17.19 2.34 13.06
N ILE A 179 -16.81 3.59 12.80
CA ILE A 179 -15.85 3.95 11.75
C ILE A 179 -14.77 4.83 12.34
N LYS A 180 -13.51 4.43 12.19
CA LYS A 180 -12.35 5.19 12.67
C LYS A 180 -11.38 5.42 11.54
N SER A 181 -11.05 6.70 11.30
CA SER A 181 -10.01 7.12 10.34
C SER A 181 -8.76 7.60 11.07
N PHE A 182 -7.60 7.44 10.45
CA PHE A 182 -6.29 7.77 11.03
C PHE A 182 -5.57 8.85 10.19
N PRO A 183 -6.02 10.11 10.21
CA PRO A 183 -5.56 11.15 9.29
C PRO A 183 -4.14 11.67 9.55
N ASN A 184 -3.56 11.32 10.68
CA ASN A 184 -2.24 11.78 11.11
C ASN A 184 -1.24 10.65 11.28
N LEU A 185 -1.65 9.42 10.95
CA LEU A 185 -0.80 8.25 11.07
C LEU A 185 0.33 8.34 10.04
N ARG A 186 1.57 8.25 10.50
CA ARG A 186 2.77 8.25 9.68
C ARG A 186 3.73 7.17 10.12
N ILE A 187 4.66 6.83 9.23
CA ILE A 187 5.70 5.84 9.51
C ILE A 187 7.04 6.55 9.63
N VAL A 188 7.74 6.29 10.74
CA VAL A 188 9.03 6.88 11.07
C VAL A 188 10.12 5.87 10.81
N LYS A 189 10.98 6.20 9.85
CA LYS A 189 12.13 5.39 9.48
C LYS A 189 13.20 5.48 10.55
N LYS A 190 13.74 4.33 10.93
CA LYS A 190 14.92 4.22 11.80
C LYS A 190 16.22 4.28 10.99
N LYS A 191 17.25 4.86 11.58
CA LYS A 191 18.61 4.86 11.04
C LYS A 191 19.26 3.49 11.21
N ALA A 192 20.27 3.21 10.40
CA ALA A 192 20.91 1.88 10.37
C ALA A 192 21.59 1.50 11.70
N ASP A 193 22.12 2.49 12.43
CA ASP A 193 22.66 2.34 13.78
C ASP A 193 21.57 2.03 14.81
N GLU A 194 20.40 2.67 14.72
CA GLU A 194 19.24 2.37 15.57
C GLU A 194 18.72 0.94 15.33
N LEU A 195 18.76 0.46 14.09
CA LEU A 195 18.34 -0.90 13.73
C LEU A 195 19.27 -1.98 14.33
N LYS A 196 20.55 -1.70 14.58
CA LYS A 196 21.47 -2.66 15.21
C LYS A 196 21.03 -3.04 16.63
N ASN A 197 20.42 -2.10 17.34
CA ASN A 197 19.94 -2.32 18.69
C ASN A 197 18.55 -2.98 18.71
N TYR A 198 17.86 -3.04 17.57
CA TYR A 198 16.53 -3.61 17.47
C TYR A 198 16.49 -5.12 17.75
N GLY A 199 17.57 -5.84 17.47
CA GLY A 199 17.68 -7.28 17.75
C GLY A 199 17.66 -7.66 19.23
N ASN A 200 17.66 -6.68 20.15
CA ASN A 200 17.47 -6.90 21.59
C ASN A 200 16.03 -6.62 22.06
N LEU A 201 15.16 -6.06 21.22
CA LEU A 201 13.76 -5.85 21.58
C LEU A 201 13.03 -7.18 21.55
N GLN A 202 12.30 -7.47 22.63
CA GLN A 202 11.43 -8.64 22.73
C GLN A 202 10.50 -8.64 21.53
N VAL A 203 10.61 -9.67 20.70
CA VAL A 203 9.67 -9.85 19.59
C VAL A 203 8.35 -10.26 20.20
N PHE A 204 7.46 -9.29 20.32
CA PHE A 204 6.05 -9.57 20.46
C PHE A 204 5.60 -10.21 19.14
N ASN A 205 5.50 -11.54 19.14
CA ASN A 205 4.81 -12.20 18.07
C ASN A 205 3.32 -11.94 18.25
N CYS A 206 2.80 -10.90 17.61
CA CYS A 206 1.37 -10.60 17.63
C CYS A 206 0.51 -11.70 16.99
N LEU A 207 1.13 -12.79 16.49
CA LEU A 207 0.47 -13.87 15.78
C LEU A 207 0.68 -15.26 16.38
N ASN A 208 1.57 -15.49 17.38
CA ASN A 208 1.72 -16.80 18.04
C ASN A 208 2.20 -16.71 19.51
N ASN A 209 1.62 -17.55 20.37
CA ASN A 209 1.95 -17.74 21.79
C ASN A 209 3.09 -18.76 22.05
N GLU A 210 3.93 -19.07 21.06
CA GLU A 210 4.98 -20.07 21.29
C GLU A 210 6.07 -19.57 22.25
N SER A 211 6.54 -20.48 23.12
CA SER A 211 7.46 -20.22 24.22
C SER A 211 8.72 -19.43 23.84
N SER A 212 9.25 -18.69 24.79
CA SER A 212 10.41 -17.79 24.75
C SER A 212 11.72 -18.34 24.14
N SER A 213 11.78 -19.63 23.80
CA SER A 213 12.93 -20.29 23.17
C SER A 213 13.15 -19.89 21.70
N GLN A 214 12.13 -19.40 20.98
CA GLN A 214 12.28 -18.92 19.59
C GLN A 214 12.88 -17.50 19.47
N LEU A 215 12.99 -16.76 20.58
CA LEU A 215 13.54 -15.40 20.60
C LEU A 215 15.03 -15.33 20.20
N LEU A 216 15.78 -16.42 20.39
CA LEU A 216 17.22 -16.48 20.11
C LEU A 216 17.57 -16.44 18.61
N TYR A 217 16.63 -16.72 17.71
CA TYR A 217 16.91 -16.81 16.26
C TYR A 217 16.78 -15.50 15.49
N ILE A 218 16.29 -14.43 16.13
CA ILE A 218 15.81 -13.24 15.41
C ILE A 218 16.93 -12.26 15.03
N LYS A 219 18.07 -12.28 15.75
CA LYS A 219 19.20 -11.39 15.45
C LYS A 219 19.73 -11.55 14.03
N ASP A 220 19.71 -12.78 13.50
CA ASP A 220 20.14 -13.04 12.13
C ASP A 220 19.04 -12.73 11.11
N THR A 221 17.76 -12.81 11.50
CA THR A 221 16.59 -12.57 10.63
C THR A 221 16.40 -11.10 10.24
N ILE A 222 16.90 -10.13 11.02
CA ILE A 222 16.78 -8.70 10.67
C ILE A 222 17.39 -8.40 9.29
N LYS A 223 18.46 -9.12 8.90
CA LYS A 223 19.08 -8.97 7.57
C LYS A 223 18.15 -9.39 6.43
N GLU A 224 17.17 -10.22 6.73
CA GLU A 224 16.18 -10.73 5.78
C GLU A 224 14.93 -9.86 5.72
N PHE A 225 14.77 -8.90 6.63
CA PHE A 225 13.60 -8.03 6.64
C PHE A 225 13.59 -7.13 5.41
N ASN A 226 12.47 -7.16 4.69
CA ASN A 226 12.22 -6.19 3.64
C ASN A 226 11.85 -4.84 4.26
N LEU A 227 12.86 -4.02 4.57
CA LEU A 227 12.71 -2.68 5.14
C LEU A 227 12.04 -1.67 4.17
N GLU A 228 11.71 -2.09 2.96
CA GLU A 228 11.00 -1.31 1.95
C GLU A 228 9.49 -1.65 1.91
N LYS A 229 9.03 -2.62 2.71
CA LYS A 229 7.60 -2.96 2.78
C LYS A 229 7.15 -3.28 4.20
N ALA A 230 5.98 -2.80 4.56
CA ALA A 230 5.33 -3.19 5.80
C ALA A 230 3.82 -3.35 5.60
N GLN A 231 3.15 -3.88 6.61
CA GLN A 231 1.70 -3.93 6.72
C GLN A 231 1.26 -3.30 8.04
N LEU A 232 0.08 -2.72 8.06
CA LEU A 232 -0.58 -2.36 9.31
C LEU A 232 -1.31 -3.61 9.81
N ALA A 233 -0.93 -4.06 11.00
CA ALA A 233 -1.68 -5.05 11.75
C ALA A 233 -2.59 -4.31 12.74
N ILE A 234 -3.90 -4.56 12.64
CA ILE A 234 -4.89 -3.87 13.46
C ILE A 234 -5.55 -4.89 14.37
N SER A 235 -5.51 -4.61 15.67
CA SER A 235 -6.20 -5.37 16.71
C SER A 235 -7.06 -4.45 17.57
N ILE A 236 -8.06 -5.04 18.22
CA ILE A 236 -8.83 -4.39 19.28
C ILE A 236 -8.38 -5.03 20.59
N GLY A 237 -8.16 -4.21 21.61
CA GLY A 237 -7.91 -4.66 22.97
C GLY A 237 -8.91 -4.02 23.93
N LYS A 238 -9.02 -4.61 25.12
CA LYS A 238 -9.73 -4.02 26.27
C LYS A 238 -8.72 -3.76 27.38
N LYS A 239 -8.79 -2.60 28.00
CA LYS A 239 -7.96 -2.31 29.18
C LYS A 239 -8.45 -3.13 30.36
N ALA A 240 -7.55 -3.83 31.05
CA ALA A 240 -7.90 -4.61 32.23
C ALA A 240 -8.40 -3.67 33.34
N ALA A 241 -9.55 -3.99 33.94
CA ALA A 241 -10.03 -3.27 35.11
C ALA A 241 -9.12 -3.61 36.30
N ASN A 242 -8.68 -2.59 37.05
CA ASN A 242 -7.97 -2.68 38.33
C ASN A 242 -6.44 -2.86 38.32
N THR A 243 -5.74 -2.54 37.23
CA THR A 243 -4.27 -2.39 37.27
C THR A 243 -3.88 -0.94 37.00
N ASP A 244 -3.24 -0.30 37.99
CA ASP A 244 -2.57 0.99 37.80
C ASP A 244 -1.45 0.87 36.74
N ASP A 245 -0.91 -0.33 36.61
CA ASP A 245 -0.08 -0.73 35.48
C ASP A 245 -0.96 -1.04 34.27
N THR A 246 -0.63 -0.43 33.13
CA THR A 246 -1.43 -0.52 31.90
C THR A 246 -1.23 -1.89 31.24
N ILE A 247 -1.81 -2.95 31.82
CA ILE A 247 -1.83 -4.28 31.21
C ILE A 247 -2.91 -4.28 30.13
N TRP A 248 -2.45 -4.29 28.88
CA TRP A 248 -3.31 -4.34 27.71
C TRP A 248 -3.62 -5.79 27.36
N ILE A 249 -4.90 -6.17 27.48
CA ILE A 249 -5.36 -7.45 26.93
C ILE A 249 -5.63 -7.21 25.45
N VAL A 250 -4.68 -7.62 24.61
CA VAL A 250 -4.85 -7.57 23.17
C VAL A 250 -5.50 -8.87 22.72
N TYR A 251 -6.68 -8.76 22.09
CA TYR A 251 -7.37 -9.93 21.55
C TYR A 251 -6.63 -10.40 20.30
N HIS A 252 -5.74 -11.38 20.46
CA HIS A 252 -5.06 -12.08 19.37
C HIS A 252 -5.35 -13.58 19.47
N ARG A 253 -5.83 -14.16 18.38
CA ARG A 253 -5.94 -15.61 18.26
C ARG A 253 -4.57 -16.22 17.96
N THR A 254 -4.04 -17.00 18.90
CA THR A 254 -3.58 -18.40 18.75
C THR A 254 -3.18 -18.94 20.13
N THR A 255 -4.06 -19.76 20.71
CA THR A 255 -3.92 -20.63 21.90
C THR A 255 -2.51 -20.86 22.47
N VAL A 256 -2.25 -20.39 23.69
CA VAL A 256 -2.02 -21.11 24.98
C VAL A 256 -1.43 -20.07 25.95
N PHE A 257 -2.24 -19.55 26.87
CA PHE A 257 -1.70 -18.85 28.04
C PHE A 257 -1.32 -19.91 29.09
N SER A 258 -0.25 -19.68 29.85
CA SER A 258 0.04 -20.52 31.03
C SER A 258 -1.13 -20.47 32.02
N ASP A 259 -1.39 -21.58 32.71
CA ASP A 259 -2.49 -21.69 33.67
C ASP A 259 -2.45 -20.60 34.77
N GLU A 260 -1.28 -20.01 35.03
CA GLU A 260 -1.09 -18.89 35.97
C GLU A 260 -1.77 -17.58 35.52
N LEU A 261 -1.73 -17.22 34.24
CA LEU A 261 -2.37 -15.99 33.74
C LEU A 261 -3.90 -16.10 33.68
N ILE A 262 -4.40 -17.30 33.39
CA ILE A 262 -5.85 -17.60 33.38
C ILE A 262 -6.42 -17.56 34.80
N GLN A 263 -5.65 -18.00 35.80
CA GLN A 263 -6.04 -17.89 37.21
C GLN A 263 -6.04 -16.44 37.71
N GLN A 264 -5.17 -15.58 37.18
CA GLN A 264 -5.02 -14.20 37.65
C GLN A 264 -6.10 -13.24 37.12
N PHE A 265 -6.65 -13.46 35.92
CA PHE A 265 -7.55 -12.50 35.24
C PHE A 265 -8.98 -13.00 34.95
N GLY A 266 -9.29 -14.26 35.28
CA GLY A 266 -10.61 -14.85 35.08
C GLY A 266 -10.93 -15.19 33.60
N LYS A 267 -11.62 -16.32 33.38
CA LYS A 267 -11.95 -16.84 32.03
C LYS A 267 -12.92 -15.97 31.22
N GLU A 268 -13.63 -15.04 31.85
CA GLU A 268 -14.78 -14.33 31.25
C GLU A 268 -14.42 -13.04 30.49
N SER A 269 -13.16 -12.60 30.50
CA SER A 269 -12.74 -11.29 29.96
C SER A 269 -12.31 -11.31 28.49
N TYR A 270 -12.42 -12.45 27.80
CA TYR A 270 -11.79 -12.67 26.51
C TYR A 270 -12.80 -12.88 25.37
N VAL A 271 -12.90 -11.89 24.46
CA VAL A 271 -13.69 -11.99 23.22
C VAL A 271 -12.75 -11.96 22.02
N ASP A 272 -12.73 -13.06 21.27
CA ASP A 272 -11.83 -13.26 20.14
C ASP A 272 -12.07 -12.26 18.99
N CYS A 273 -11.01 -11.57 18.57
CA CYS A 273 -10.93 -10.89 17.27
C CYS A 273 -9.71 -11.44 16.53
N ALA A 274 -9.89 -11.94 15.30
CA ALA A 274 -8.74 -12.17 14.44
C ALA A 274 -8.18 -10.80 14.00
N PRO A 275 -6.86 -10.55 14.06
CA PRO A 275 -6.29 -9.32 13.57
C PRO A 275 -6.54 -9.18 12.06
N SER A 276 -6.94 -7.98 11.64
CA SER A 276 -7.12 -7.67 10.22
C SER A 276 -5.82 -7.05 9.70
N GLY A 277 -5.26 -7.66 8.64
CA GLY A 277 -4.07 -7.15 7.98
C GLY A 277 -4.44 -6.15 6.88
N SER A 278 -3.77 -5.01 6.83
CA SER A 278 -3.90 -4.11 5.68
C SER A 278 -3.21 -4.68 4.44
N SER A 279 -3.53 -4.10 3.30
CA SER A 279 -2.67 -4.19 2.11
C SER A 279 -1.25 -3.76 2.47
N SER A 280 -0.24 -4.36 1.83
CA SER A 280 1.15 -3.98 2.07
C SER A 280 1.37 -2.52 1.71
N VAL A 281 1.81 -1.72 2.67
CA VAL A 281 2.37 -0.39 2.40
C VAL A 281 3.76 -0.62 1.83
N ARG A 282 3.92 -0.37 0.52
CA ARG A 282 5.26 -0.25 -0.04
C ARG A 282 5.80 1.11 0.34
N PHE A 283 7.01 1.10 0.83
CA PHE A 283 7.75 2.31 1.03
C PHE A 283 8.46 2.63 -0.25
N ASN A 284 8.28 3.87 -0.67
CA ASN A 284 9.13 4.45 -1.70
C ASN A 284 10.54 4.57 -1.12
N SER A 285 11.31 3.47 -1.16
CA SER A 285 12.76 3.52 -1.09
C SER A 285 13.21 4.51 -2.15
N PRO A 286 14.14 5.45 -1.87
CA PRO A 286 14.67 6.34 -2.89
C PRO A 286 15.15 5.59 -4.15
N GLN A 287 15.44 4.29 -4.03
CA GLN A 287 15.86 3.41 -5.11
C GLN A 287 14.70 2.78 -5.91
N GLU A 288 13.50 2.62 -5.33
CA GLU A 288 12.29 2.13 -6.03
C GLU A 288 11.23 3.21 -6.27
N SER A 289 11.41 4.40 -5.68
CA SER A 289 10.44 5.48 -5.72
C SER A 289 10.38 6.09 -7.11
N ASP A 290 9.20 6.01 -7.73
CA ASP A 290 8.68 6.87 -8.80
C ASP A 290 9.79 7.53 -9.62
N CYS A 291 10.42 6.72 -10.49
CA CYS A 291 11.27 7.24 -11.55
C CYS A 291 10.35 7.99 -12.50
N ARG A 292 10.19 9.29 -12.26
CA ARG A 292 9.35 10.17 -13.07
C ARG A 292 10.24 10.96 -14.00
N VAL A 293 9.84 11.00 -15.25
CA VAL A 293 10.33 11.92 -16.27
C VAL A 293 9.92 13.31 -15.84
N TYR A 294 10.92 14.17 -15.58
CA TYR A 294 10.64 15.58 -15.29
C TYR A 294 10.89 16.47 -16.51
N LYS A 295 11.66 15.98 -17.49
CA LYS A 295 11.97 16.69 -18.72
C LYS A 295 12.37 15.71 -19.81
N TYR A 296 12.01 16.01 -21.05
CA TYR A 296 12.57 15.36 -22.23
C TYR A 296 12.68 16.36 -23.38
N ALA A 297 13.64 16.12 -24.28
CA ALA A 297 13.87 16.94 -25.46
C ALA A 297 14.50 16.09 -26.59
N PRO A 298 14.16 16.36 -27.86
CA PRO A 298 13.08 17.24 -28.30
C PRO A 298 11.69 16.67 -27.96
N LYS A 299 10.61 17.44 -28.21
CA LYS A 299 9.22 16.97 -28.03
C LYS A 299 8.64 16.35 -29.32
N PHE A 300 9.36 16.49 -30.42
CA PHE A 300 8.99 15.98 -31.72
C PHE A 300 10.25 15.57 -32.50
N CYS A 301 10.08 14.75 -33.54
CA CYS A 301 11.10 14.48 -34.56
C CYS A 301 10.48 14.35 -35.94
N TYR A 302 11.29 14.33 -36.99
CA TYR A 302 10.76 14.05 -38.33
C TYR A 302 10.42 12.57 -38.49
N ALA A 303 9.33 12.27 -39.20
CA ALA A 303 8.85 10.92 -39.50
C ALA A 303 9.91 10.00 -40.14
N ASP A 304 10.82 10.59 -40.91
CA ASP A 304 11.88 9.91 -41.66
C ASP A 304 13.27 10.03 -41.01
N SER A 305 13.35 10.47 -39.75
CA SER A 305 14.60 10.74 -39.05
C SER A 305 14.77 9.86 -37.82
N ASN A 306 16.04 9.52 -37.53
CA ASN A 306 16.46 8.88 -36.28
C ASN A 306 16.99 9.94 -35.30
N ASP A 307 16.20 10.98 -35.04
CA ASP A 307 16.61 12.07 -34.15
C ASP A 307 16.86 11.55 -32.73
N GLU A 308 17.88 12.10 -32.08
CA GLU A 308 18.24 11.77 -30.70
C GLU A 308 17.26 12.42 -29.72
N ILE A 309 16.80 11.64 -28.75
CA ILE A 309 15.89 12.03 -27.68
C ILE A 309 16.57 11.80 -26.35
N LEU A 310 16.55 12.82 -25.51
CA LEU A 310 17.04 12.79 -24.14
C LEU A 310 15.85 12.84 -23.17
N ILE A 311 15.76 11.86 -22.28
CA ILE A 311 14.77 11.81 -21.19
C ILE A 311 15.50 11.93 -19.85
N PHE A 312 15.08 12.86 -19.00
CA PHE A 312 15.66 13.09 -17.67
C PHE A 312 14.68 12.69 -16.56
N TYR A 313 15.21 12.02 -15.52
CA TYR A 313 14.42 11.46 -14.41
C TYR A 313 14.77 12.05 -13.05
N THR A 314 13.79 12.02 -12.16
CA THR A 314 13.95 12.48 -10.77
C THR A 314 14.99 11.67 -9.99
N ASN A 315 15.09 10.36 -10.27
CA ASN A 315 15.96 9.43 -9.58
C ASN A 315 16.92 8.72 -10.55
N ARG A 316 18.01 8.15 -10.01
CA ARG A 316 19.00 7.39 -10.79
C ARG A 316 18.39 6.08 -11.26
N LEU A 317 18.46 5.82 -12.57
CA LEU A 317 18.12 4.51 -13.11
C LEU A 317 19.28 3.55 -12.83
N GLN A 318 18.98 2.36 -12.29
CA GLN A 318 20.00 1.33 -12.05
C GLN A 318 19.71 0.10 -12.94
N PRO A 319 19.96 0.17 -14.25
CA PRO A 319 19.63 -0.91 -15.17
C PRO A 319 20.30 -2.25 -14.80
N LYS A 320 21.52 -2.21 -14.24
CA LYS A 320 22.21 -3.42 -13.74
C LYS A 320 21.46 -4.13 -12.59
N LYS A 321 20.74 -3.38 -11.75
CA LYS A 321 20.01 -3.93 -10.59
C LYS A 321 18.55 -4.26 -10.94
N TYR A 322 17.91 -3.38 -11.69
CA TYR A 322 16.48 -3.43 -11.98
C TYR A 322 16.16 -3.95 -13.39
N GLY A 323 17.14 -4.48 -14.11
CA GLY A 323 16.96 -5.03 -15.45
C GLY A 323 17.06 -3.95 -16.53
N GLU A 324 17.15 -4.40 -17.77
CA GLU A 324 17.29 -3.53 -18.92
C GLU A 324 16.06 -2.61 -19.05
N LEU A 325 16.34 -1.33 -19.31
CA LEU A 325 15.30 -0.36 -19.62
C LEU A 325 14.86 -0.59 -21.07
N GLN A 326 13.57 -0.55 -21.33
CA GLN A 326 13.00 -0.59 -22.66
C GLN A 326 12.23 0.69 -22.90
N VAL A 327 12.40 1.27 -24.08
CA VAL A 327 11.66 2.44 -24.55
C VAL A 327 10.95 2.03 -25.83
N THR A 328 9.62 2.11 -25.82
CA THR A 328 8.77 1.64 -26.92
C THR A 328 7.88 2.78 -27.38
N PHE A 329 7.82 2.97 -28.69
CA PHE A 329 6.89 3.88 -29.36
C PHE A 329 5.64 3.11 -29.74
N GLU A 330 4.47 3.66 -29.41
CA GLU A 330 3.18 3.06 -29.71
C GLU A 330 2.24 4.08 -30.36
N PHE A 331 1.65 3.69 -31.49
CA PHE A 331 0.61 4.45 -32.20
C PHE A 331 -0.55 3.53 -32.56
N GLU A 332 -1.77 4.01 -32.40
CA GLU A 332 -2.98 3.29 -32.82
C GLU A 332 -3.73 4.16 -33.82
N GLY A 333 -3.68 3.75 -35.09
CA GLY A 333 -4.33 4.46 -36.19
C GLY A 333 -5.38 3.58 -36.89
N ALA A 334 -5.97 4.11 -37.96
CA ALA A 334 -7.00 3.41 -38.75
C ALA A 334 -6.50 2.07 -39.34
N ASN A 335 -5.19 1.97 -39.60
CA ASN A 335 -4.56 0.78 -40.18
C ASN A 335 -4.03 -0.21 -39.12
N GLY A 336 -4.38 -0.02 -37.84
CA GLY A 336 -3.98 -0.87 -36.72
C GLY A 336 -2.97 -0.22 -35.78
N LYS A 337 -2.42 -1.05 -34.88
CA LYS A 337 -1.44 -0.65 -33.88
C LYS A 337 -0.02 -0.82 -34.42
N TRP A 338 0.76 0.26 -34.42
CA TRP A 338 2.20 0.24 -34.65
C TRP A 338 2.95 0.28 -33.32
N THR A 339 3.95 -0.58 -33.17
CA THR A 339 4.89 -0.54 -32.05
C THR A 339 6.33 -0.70 -32.53
N ALA A 340 7.23 0.14 -32.07
CA ALA A 340 8.65 0.07 -32.39
C ALA A 340 9.54 0.36 -31.16
N PRO A 341 10.64 -0.39 -30.95
CA PRO A 341 11.59 -0.06 -29.91
C PRO A 341 12.43 1.18 -30.31
N ALA A 342 12.90 1.91 -29.31
CA ALA A 342 13.93 2.94 -29.49
C ALA A 342 15.25 2.32 -30.00
N VAL A 343 16.03 3.12 -30.73
CA VAL A 343 17.33 2.72 -31.31
C VAL A 343 18.46 3.32 -30.47
N GLU A 344 19.61 2.64 -30.36
CA GLU A 344 20.80 3.18 -29.66
C GLU A 344 20.52 3.66 -28.21
N LEU A 345 19.74 2.88 -27.45
CA LEU A 345 19.39 3.23 -26.07
C LEU A 345 20.61 3.19 -25.13
N GLU A 346 20.91 4.32 -24.50
CA GLU A 346 21.95 4.48 -23.48
C GLU A 346 21.39 5.09 -22.19
N VAL A 347 21.78 4.55 -21.03
CA VAL A 347 21.38 5.06 -19.72
C VAL A 347 22.59 5.70 -19.03
N ILE A 348 22.53 7.02 -18.84
CA ILE A 348 23.59 7.84 -18.25
C ILE A 348 23.08 8.49 -16.96
N ASP A 349 23.29 7.80 -15.83
CA ASP A 349 22.88 8.21 -14.48
C ASP A 349 21.37 8.52 -14.33
N ARG A 350 20.98 9.79 -14.51
CA ARG A 350 19.58 10.29 -14.44
C ARG A 350 19.03 10.69 -15.81
N MET A 351 19.71 10.30 -16.87
CA MET A 351 19.37 10.60 -18.26
C MET A 351 19.32 9.30 -19.04
N VAL A 352 18.42 9.24 -20.02
CA VAL A 352 18.37 8.18 -21.02
C VAL A 352 18.45 8.86 -22.37
N SER A 353 19.44 8.48 -23.18
CA SER A 353 19.56 8.88 -24.58
C SER A 353 19.15 7.73 -25.48
N PHE A 354 18.45 8.02 -26.57
CA PHE A 354 18.13 7.06 -27.63
C PHE A 354 17.74 7.81 -28.90
N ARG A 355 17.68 7.10 -30.03
CA ARG A 355 17.12 7.60 -31.28
C ARG A 355 15.69 7.13 -31.49
N ALA A 356 14.86 8.03 -31.97
CA ALA A 356 13.50 7.70 -32.41
C ALA A 356 13.55 6.69 -33.57
N PRO A 357 12.68 5.66 -33.61
CA PRO A 357 12.54 4.82 -34.79
C PRO A 357 11.89 5.60 -35.94
N ILE A 358 12.17 5.21 -37.18
CA ILE A 358 11.49 5.78 -38.35
C ILE A 358 10.00 5.41 -38.30
N PHE A 359 9.13 6.39 -38.54
CA PHE A 359 7.69 6.16 -38.58
C PHE A 359 7.34 5.34 -39.86
N PRO A 360 6.51 4.29 -39.76
CA PRO A 360 6.41 3.25 -40.80
C PRO A 360 5.71 3.71 -42.08
N ILE A 361 4.99 4.82 -42.04
CA ILE A 361 4.17 5.32 -43.15
C ILE A 361 4.44 6.82 -43.30
N PRO A 362 4.56 7.35 -44.52
CA PRO A 362 4.56 8.79 -44.73
C PRO A 362 3.31 9.43 -44.08
N ILE A 363 3.52 10.50 -43.32
CA ILE A 363 2.44 11.27 -42.70
C ILE A 363 2.38 12.64 -43.38
N ASP A 364 1.17 13.19 -43.52
CA ASP A 364 0.95 14.54 -44.07
C ASP A 364 0.80 15.59 -42.97
N TYR A 365 0.60 15.15 -41.72
CA TYR A 365 0.36 15.99 -40.55
C TYR A 365 1.06 15.43 -39.32
N ALA A 366 1.25 16.28 -38.32
CA ALA A 366 1.85 15.87 -37.05
C ALA A 366 1.05 14.73 -36.40
N THR A 367 1.73 13.64 -36.07
CA THR A 367 1.12 12.43 -35.51
C THR A 367 1.68 12.18 -34.12
N THR A 368 0.82 12.29 -33.10
CA THR A 368 1.19 12.03 -31.71
C THR A 368 1.22 10.53 -31.42
N VAL A 369 2.32 10.07 -30.85
CA VAL A 369 2.55 8.71 -30.40
C VAL A 369 2.79 8.67 -28.90
N ASN A 370 2.67 7.49 -28.31
CA ASN A 370 3.04 7.24 -26.93
C ASN A 370 4.48 6.72 -26.86
N ILE A 371 5.33 7.32 -26.04
CA ILE A 371 6.60 6.72 -25.63
C ILE A 371 6.38 6.05 -24.28
N THR A 372 6.42 4.73 -24.25
CA THR A 372 6.25 3.90 -23.07
C THR A 372 7.62 3.46 -22.57
N LEU A 373 7.89 3.70 -21.29
CA LEU A 373 9.14 3.31 -20.64
C LEU A 373 8.86 2.15 -19.69
N THR A 374 9.52 1.02 -19.91
CA THR A 374 9.33 -0.18 -19.09
C THR A 374 10.65 -0.72 -18.57
N GLN A 375 10.63 -1.31 -17.38
CA GLN A 375 11.79 -1.95 -16.78
C GLN A 375 11.33 -3.20 -16.01
N LYS A 376 11.87 -4.38 -16.34
CA LYS A 376 11.38 -5.68 -15.81
C LYS A 376 9.85 -5.84 -15.94
N ASN A 377 9.29 -5.50 -17.10
CA ASN A 377 7.84 -5.52 -17.37
C ASN A 377 6.99 -4.59 -16.50
N ARG A 378 7.61 -3.72 -15.68
CA ARG A 378 6.91 -2.66 -14.96
C ARG A 378 6.90 -1.40 -15.83
N LEU A 379 5.71 -0.88 -16.07
CA LEU A 379 5.52 0.45 -16.65
C LEU A 379 6.07 1.51 -15.69
N LEU A 380 7.03 2.30 -16.16
CA LEU A 380 7.56 3.45 -15.45
C LEU A 380 6.72 4.69 -15.77
N GLU A 381 6.60 5.03 -17.07
CA GLU A 381 5.88 6.22 -17.53
C GLU A 381 5.46 6.10 -19.00
N THR A 382 4.46 6.88 -19.39
CA THR A 382 4.02 7.05 -20.78
C THR A 382 4.01 8.53 -21.12
N LEU A 383 4.77 8.92 -22.15
CA LEU A 383 4.89 10.30 -22.62
C LEU A 383 4.18 10.46 -23.98
N LYS A 384 3.75 11.69 -24.30
CA LYS A 384 3.26 12.05 -25.63
C LYS A 384 4.41 12.65 -26.45
N PHE A 385 4.55 12.22 -27.68
CA PHE A 385 5.63 12.65 -28.58
C PHE A 385 5.12 12.77 -30.00
N ASP A 386 5.54 13.79 -30.74
CA ASP A 386 5.00 14.06 -32.08
C ASP A 386 5.99 13.68 -33.18
N TYR A 387 5.56 12.89 -34.16
CA TYR A 387 6.25 12.79 -35.44
C TYR A 387 5.70 13.86 -36.37
N ILE A 388 6.58 14.63 -37.01
CA ILE A 388 6.19 15.65 -37.99
C ILE A 388 6.60 15.24 -39.41
N PRO A 389 5.80 15.58 -40.44
CA PRO A 389 6.22 15.40 -41.82
C PRO A 389 7.47 16.22 -42.10
N ARG A 390 8.46 15.62 -42.77
CA ARG A 390 9.50 16.42 -43.41
C ARG A 390 8.84 17.05 -44.62
N VAL A 391 8.52 18.35 -44.53
CA VAL A 391 8.10 19.12 -45.70
C VAL A 391 9.23 18.94 -46.71
N PRO A 392 8.99 18.31 -47.87
CA PRO A 392 9.99 18.27 -48.91
C PRO A 392 10.34 19.74 -49.10
N HIS A 393 11.61 20.11 -48.89
CA HIS A 393 12.05 21.41 -49.36
C HIS A 393 11.68 21.40 -50.83
N GLN A 394 10.58 22.07 -51.18
CA GLN A 394 10.36 22.46 -52.54
C GLN A 394 11.57 23.32 -52.78
N VAL A 395 12.58 22.71 -53.40
CA VAL A 395 13.64 23.42 -54.07
C VAL A 395 12.84 24.20 -55.11
N HIS A 396 12.38 25.37 -54.70
CA HIS A 396 12.13 26.46 -55.61
C HIS A 396 13.49 26.63 -56.28
N SER A 397 13.69 25.87 -57.34
CA SER A 397 14.52 26.27 -58.44
C SER A 397 13.89 27.58 -58.89
N LEU A 398 14.28 28.67 -58.22
CA LEU A 398 14.25 30.00 -58.76
C LEU A 398 15.08 29.88 -60.03
N GLN A 399 14.43 29.49 -61.12
CA GLN A 399 14.92 29.74 -62.44
C GLN A 399 15.23 31.22 -62.46
N ASN A 400 16.52 31.55 -62.63
CA ASN A 400 17.02 32.87 -62.91
C ASN A 400 16.24 33.47 -64.08
N SER A 401 15.14 34.17 -63.80
CA SER A 401 14.65 35.22 -64.67
C SER A 401 15.43 36.47 -64.28
N ASN A 402 16.42 36.80 -65.11
CA ASN A 402 17.11 38.09 -65.07
C ASN A 402 16.07 39.22 -64.98
N PRO A 403 16.11 40.09 -63.95
CA PRO A 403 15.29 41.27 -63.95
C PRO A 403 15.89 42.27 -64.94
N VAL A 404 15.14 42.57 -66.00
CA VAL A 404 15.36 43.77 -66.81
C VAL A 404 15.14 44.97 -65.87
N VAL A 405 16.21 45.71 -65.61
CA VAL A 405 16.20 46.96 -64.86
C VAL A 405 15.59 48.06 -65.73
N PRO A 406 14.54 48.76 -65.31
CA PRO A 406 14.29 50.11 -65.74
C PRO A 406 14.85 51.07 -64.68
N GLU A 407 15.84 51.87 -65.08
CA GLU A 407 16.16 53.12 -64.42
C GLU A 407 14.90 53.99 -64.35
N ASN A 408 14.48 54.41 -63.16
CA ASN A 408 14.26 55.83 -62.89
C ASN A 408 13.86 56.11 -61.43
N SER A 409 14.65 56.99 -60.82
CA SER A 409 14.34 58.02 -59.83
C SER A 409 12.96 57.99 -59.14
N ASN A 410 12.97 57.85 -57.80
CA ASN A 410 12.68 59.00 -56.94
C ASN A 410 12.93 58.67 -55.46
N LYS A 411 13.84 59.44 -54.86
CA LYS A 411 14.03 59.54 -53.41
C LYS A 411 12.79 60.21 -52.80
N ARG A 412 12.11 59.55 -51.87
CA ARG A 412 11.36 60.22 -50.81
C ARG A 412 11.63 59.57 -49.46
N ASN A 413 12.13 60.41 -48.56
CA ASN A 413 12.26 60.17 -47.14
C ASN A 413 10.89 59.89 -46.52
N ILE A 414 10.78 58.82 -45.74
CA ILE A 414 9.80 58.71 -44.65
C ILE A 414 10.54 58.12 -43.44
N SER A 415 10.98 59.02 -42.58
CA SER A 415 11.22 58.80 -41.16
C SER A 415 9.88 58.94 -40.43
N SER A 416 9.49 57.94 -39.64
CA SER A 416 8.64 58.02 -38.42
C SER A 416 7.69 56.84 -38.35
N LEU A 417 7.86 55.97 -37.34
CA LEU A 417 6.81 55.33 -36.55
C LEU A 417 7.45 54.22 -35.69
N TYR A 418 7.96 54.59 -34.53
CA TYR A 418 8.09 53.71 -33.36
C TYR A 418 8.13 54.57 -32.09
N ASP A 419 6.93 54.94 -31.65
CA ASP A 419 6.53 55.13 -30.25
C ASP A 419 5.34 54.16 -30.10
N GLY A 420 5.09 53.37 -29.08
CA GLY A 420 5.56 53.22 -27.71
C GLY A 420 4.42 52.46 -27.00
N ASN A 421 4.73 51.55 -26.07
CA ASN A 421 3.98 51.28 -24.83
C ASN A 421 4.49 50.02 -24.11
N GLU A 422 5.27 50.28 -23.06
CA GLU A 422 5.12 49.84 -21.65
C GLU A 422 4.47 48.47 -21.38
N GLU A 423 5.26 47.51 -20.89
CA GLU A 423 5.42 47.12 -19.47
C GLU A 423 4.32 46.17 -18.94
N THR A 424 4.65 44.88 -18.89
CA THR A 424 4.33 44.06 -17.70
C THR A 424 5.49 43.11 -17.40
N ASN A 425 6.02 43.26 -16.19
CA ASN A 425 7.11 42.48 -15.62
C ASN A 425 6.70 41.01 -15.41
N THR A 426 7.46 40.08 -16.00
CA THR A 426 7.73 38.79 -15.33
C THR A 426 9.11 38.29 -15.75
N ALA A 427 10.03 38.29 -14.79
CA ALA A 427 11.38 37.80 -14.92
C ALA A 427 11.38 36.26 -15.02
N CYS A 428 11.88 35.72 -16.13
CA CYS A 428 12.55 34.43 -16.20
C CYS A 428 13.63 34.55 -17.29
N GLY A 429 14.89 34.53 -16.86
CA GLY A 429 16.04 34.72 -17.72
C GLY A 429 16.21 33.56 -18.70
N GLU A 430 16.09 33.87 -19.99
CA GLU A 430 16.55 33.01 -21.08
C GLU A 430 18.07 33.16 -21.23
N TRP A 431 18.80 32.08 -20.95
CA TRP A 431 20.19 31.95 -21.34
C TRP A 431 20.21 31.40 -22.78
N GLY A 432 20.37 32.30 -23.74
CA GLY A 432 20.69 31.94 -25.12
C GLY A 432 22.10 31.37 -25.20
N TRP A 433 22.24 30.17 -25.76
CA TRP A 433 23.54 29.61 -26.11
C TRP A 433 23.92 30.06 -27.50
N TYR A 434 25.07 30.75 -27.59
CA TYR A 434 25.77 31.03 -28.83
C TYR A 434 26.32 29.72 -29.41
N ASN A 435 26.12 29.54 -30.71
CA ASN A 435 26.87 28.61 -31.54
C ASN A 435 28.37 28.77 -31.30
N CYS A 436 29.04 27.69 -30.92
CA CYS A 436 30.46 27.50 -31.18
C CYS A 436 30.57 26.42 -32.27
N GLN A 437 31.44 26.73 -33.23
CA GLN A 437 31.63 26.11 -34.54
C GLN A 437 31.87 24.60 -34.53
#